data_AF-A0A822DGA5-F1
#
_entry.id   AF-A0A822DGA5-F1
#
_cell.length_a   1.000
_cell.length_b   1.000
_cell.length_c   1.000
_cell.angle_alpha   90.00
_cell.angle_beta   90.00
_cell.angle_gamma   90.00
#
_symmetry.space_group_name_H-M   'P 1'
#
loop_
_entity.id
_entity.type
_entity.pdbx_description
1 polymer ?
#
loop_
_entity_poly.entity_id
_entity_poly.type
_entity_poly.pdbx_seq_one_letter_code
_entity_poly.pdbx_strand_id
1 'polypeptide(L)'
;KRVDHQNFIFEHSKLIGIYDELDLLCLSMQEQVDFLDRHLKIFSFFDQDEHLTKDLSKQTADLLWFQLYHEVLFQLPYNEEAKQEMINAFRSYYRDNTKKIEEIEKFKNEYRSDEALQ
;
A
#
# COMPACT_ATOMS: atom_id res chain seq x y z
N LYS A 1 -26.12 39.59 20.30
CA LYS A 1 -26.46 38.92 19.03
C LYS A 1 -25.47 37.78 18.82
N ARG A 2 -25.85 36.55 19.17
CA ARG A 2 -25.05 35.32 19.03
C ARG A 2 -25.50 34.61 17.74
N VAL A 3 -25.10 35.10 16.57
CA VAL A 3 -25.57 34.53 15.29
C VAL A 3 -24.42 34.14 14.34
N ASP A 4 -23.17 34.51 14.58
CA ASP A 4 -22.13 34.30 13.55
C ASP A 4 -21.17 33.12 13.79
N HIS A 5 -21.20 32.43 14.93
CA HIS A 5 -20.32 31.25 15.11
C HIS A 5 -20.84 30.00 14.40
N GLN A 6 -22.15 29.73 14.50
CA GLN A 6 -22.74 28.52 13.89
C GLN A 6 -22.78 28.60 12.36
N ASN A 7 -22.98 29.79 11.79
CA ASN A 7 -22.94 29.98 10.33
C ASN A 7 -21.53 29.85 9.76
N PHE A 8 -20.51 30.37 10.46
CA PHE A 8 -19.11 30.25 10.04
C PHE A 8 -18.64 28.79 10.01
N ILE A 9 -19.06 27.99 10.99
CA ILE A 9 -18.75 26.55 11.05
C ILE A 9 -19.43 25.80 9.89
N PHE A 10 -20.67 26.16 9.55
CA PHE A 10 -21.40 25.50 8.46
C PHE A 10 -20.83 25.86 7.07
N GLU A 11 -20.37 27.10 6.86
CA GLU A 11 -19.76 27.53 5.61
C GLU A 11 -18.37 26.93 5.37
N HIS A 12 -17.64 26.60 6.44
CA HIS A 12 -16.26 26.10 6.37
C HIS A 12 -16.10 24.62 6.73
N SER A 13 -17.16 23.89 7.10
CA SER A 13 -17.10 22.43 7.32
C SER A 13 -16.77 21.60 6.07
N LYS A 14 -16.83 22.24 4.89
CA LYS A 14 -16.34 21.69 3.62
C LYS A 14 -14.83 21.84 3.40
N LEU A 15 -14.14 22.64 4.21
CA LEU A 15 -12.68 22.71 4.19
C LEU A 15 -12.12 21.57 5.04
N ILE A 16 -11.56 20.57 4.36
CA ILE A 16 -10.72 19.53 4.95
C ILE A 16 -9.71 20.22 5.89
N GLY A 17 -9.77 19.95 7.19
CA GLY A 17 -8.79 20.42 8.18
C GLY A 17 -9.28 21.42 9.24
N ILE A 18 -10.57 21.78 9.28
CA ILE A 18 -11.14 22.52 10.43
C ILE A 18 -11.94 21.56 11.30
N TYR A 19 -11.52 21.41 12.56
CA TYR A 19 -12.14 20.52 13.53
C TYR A 19 -12.68 21.37 14.68
N ASP A 20 -13.98 21.26 14.93
CA ASP A 20 -14.71 21.90 16.03
C ASP A 20 -14.70 21.06 17.31
N GLU A 21 -14.38 19.77 17.20
CA GLU A 21 -14.21 18.84 18.31
C GLU A 21 -12.79 18.27 18.36
N LEU A 22 -12.20 18.26 19.56
CA LEU A 22 -10.83 17.77 19.79
C LEU A 22 -10.70 16.28 19.41
N ASP A 23 -11.74 15.48 19.66
CA ASP A 23 -11.74 14.06 19.32
C ASP A 23 -11.68 13.83 17.80
N LEU A 24 -12.36 14.67 17.00
CA LEU A 24 -12.30 14.61 15.53
C LEU A 24 -10.92 14.99 15.00
N LEU A 25 -10.25 15.96 15.63
CA LEU A 25 -8.87 16.30 15.32
C LEU A 25 -7.93 15.14 15.63
N CYS A 26 -8.06 14.53 16.82
CA CYS A 26 -7.24 13.39 17.23
C CYS A 26 -7.44 12.18 16.30
N LEU A 27 -8.69 11.86 15.94
CA LEU A 27 -9.00 10.80 14.98
C LEU A 27 -8.37 11.09 13.61
N SER A 28 -8.49 12.32 13.10
CA SER A 28 -7.93 12.65 11.79
C SER A 28 -6.40 12.66 11.79
N MET A 29 -5.76 13.07 12.90
CA MET A 29 -4.32 12.95 13.07
C MET A 29 -3.89 11.48 13.11
N GLN A 30 -4.62 10.61 13.80
CA GLN A 30 -4.35 9.17 13.81
C GLN A 30 -4.50 8.57 12.41
N GLU A 31 -5.58 8.89 11.69
CA GLU A 31 -5.78 8.45 10.30
C GLU A 31 -4.65 8.92 9.37
N GLN A 32 -4.16 10.15 9.54
CA GLN A 32 -3.02 10.66 8.78
C GLN A 32 -1.72 9.98 9.14
N VAL A 33 -1.48 9.69 10.43
CA VAL A 33 -0.32 8.92 10.88
C VAL A 33 -0.37 7.50 10.33
N ASP A 34 -1.52 6.83 10.38
CA ASP A 34 -1.71 5.48 9.84
C ASP A 34 -1.62 5.44 8.31
N PHE A 35 -2.05 6.52 7.64
CA PHE A 35 -1.84 6.70 6.21
C PHE A 35 -0.36 6.86 5.88
N LEU A 36 0.35 7.71 6.63
CA LEU A 36 1.79 7.90 6.45
C LEU A 36 2.58 6.61 6.76
N ASP A 37 2.22 5.87 7.80
CA ASP A 37 2.87 4.60 8.15
C ASP A 37 2.69 3.56 7.04
N ARG A 38 1.48 3.42 6.49
CA ARG A 38 1.22 2.58 5.31
C ARG A 38 2.06 3.00 4.11
N HIS A 39 2.13 4.30 3.82
CA HIS A 39 2.93 4.81 2.71
C HIS A 39 4.43 4.62 2.95
N LEU A 40 4.92 4.78 4.18
CA LEU A 40 6.32 4.55 4.55
C LEU A 40 6.73 3.09 4.37
N LYS A 41 5.85 2.13 4.71
CA LYS A 41 6.09 0.71 4.41
C LYS A 41 6.19 0.47 2.90
N ILE A 42 5.27 1.04 2.12
CA ILE A 42 5.31 0.96 0.65
C ILE A 42 6.62 1.55 0.10
N PHE A 43 7.05 2.72 0.60
CA PHE A 43 8.32 3.32 0.22
C PHE A 43 9.52 2.44 0.61
N SER A 44 9.47 1.78 1.77
CA SER A 44 10.54 0.88 2.22
C SER A 44 10.73 -0.33 1.29
N PHE A 45 9.70 -0.76 0.56
CA PHE A 45 9.79 -1.82 -0.44
C PHE A 45 10.24 -1.31 -1.82
N PHE A 46 9.95 -0.04 -2.14
CA PHE A 46 10.34 0.56 -3.40
C PHE A 46 11.85 0.87 -3.47
N ASP A 47 12.50 1.12 -2.34
CA ASP A 47 13.85 1.72 -2.27
C ASP A 47 14.96 0.76 -1.76
N GLN A 48 14.83 -0.56 -1.96
CA GLN A 48 15.80 -1.51 -1.39
C GLN A 48 17.11 -1.69 -2.17
N ASP A 49 17.20 -1.32 -3.45
CA ASP A 49 18.37 -1.73 -4.25
C ASP A 49 18.81 -0.75 -5.34
N GLU A 50 18.85 0.56 -5.05
CA GLU A 50 19.81 1.53 -5.60
C GLU A 50 19.19 2.95 -5.55
N HIS A 51 20.00 3.91 -5.08
CA HIS A 51 19.80 5.37 -5.16
C HIS A 51 19.07 6.07 -4.01
N LEU A 52 19.79 6.21 -2.89
CA LEU A 52 19.54 7.12 -1.76
C LEU A 52 19.39 8.63 -2.10
N THR A 53 19.23 9.00 -3.38
CA THR A 53 19.07 10.39 -3.86
C THR A 53 18.16 10.49 -5.08
N LYS A 54 17.12 9.66 -5.21
CA LYS A 54 16.13 9.79 -6.28
C LYS A 54 14.93 10.64 -5.83
N ASP A 55 14.61 11.63 -6.66
CA ASP A 55 13.48 12.53 -6.47
C ASP A 55 12.18 11.82 -6.83
N LEU A 56 11.44 11.37 -5.82
CA LEU A 56 10.16 10.67 -5.95
C LEU A 56 9.10 11.48 -6.72
N SER A 57 9.23 12.82 -6.79
CA SER A 57 8.33 13.64 -7.61
C SER A 57 8.45 13.33 -9.12
N LYS A 58 9.63 12.85 -9.56
CA LYS A 58 9.90 12.49 -10.95
C LYS A 58 9.53 11.05 -11.29
N GLN A 59 9.25 10.23 -10.28
CA GLN A 59 8.82 8.82 -10.42
C GLN A 59 7.41 8.59 -9.89
N THR A 60 6.59 9.65 -9.85
CA THR A 60 5.20 9.59 -9.37
C THR A 60 4.39 8.49 -10.06
N ALA A 61 4.63 8.23 -11.35
CA ALA A 61 3.96 7.15 -12.08
C ALA A 61 4.37 5.75 -11.59
N ASP A 62 5.66 5.52 -11.36
CA ASP A 62 6.17 4.24 -10.86
C ASP A 62 5.71 3.99 -9.42
N LEU A 63 5.65 5.05 -8.61
CA LEU A 63 5.14 5.00 -7.25
C LEU A 63 3.64 4.67 -7.22
N LEU A 64 2.83 5.35 -8.03
CA LEU A 64 1.39 5.09 -8.13
C LEU A 64 1.14 3.66 -8.64
N TRP A 65 1.94 3.19 -9.60
CA TRP A 65 1.87 1.82 -10.08
C TRP A 65 2.21 0.82 -8.98
N PHE A 66 3.26 1.08 -8.19
CA PHE A 66 3.65 0.22 -7.07
C PHE A 66 2.59 0.21 -5.96
N GLN A 67 1.98 1.36 -5.65
CA GLN A 67 0.85 1.47 -4.71
C GLN A 67 -0.36 0.67 -5.18
N LEU A 68 -0.72 0.79 -6.46
CA LEU A 68 -1.83 0.01 -7.04
C LEU A 68 -1.52 -1.49 -7.01
N TYR A 69 -0.29 -1.85 -7.37
CA TYR A 69 0.17 -3.24 -7.34
C TYR A 69 0.09 -3.82 -5.93
N HIS A 70 0.57 -3.07 -4.92
CA HIS A 70 0.47 -3.45 -3.52
C HIS A 70 -0.99 -3.61 -3.09
N GLU A 71 -1.86 -2.62 -3.35
CA GLU A 71 -3.27 -2.70 -2.99
C GLU A 71 -3.97 -3.93 -3.60
N VAL A 72 -3.69 -4.23 -4.88
CA VAL A 72 -4.23 -5.42 -5.54
C VAL A 72 -3.71 -6.71 -4.91
N LEU A 73 -2.42 -6.77 -4.57
CA LEU A 73 -1.85 -7.94 -3.90
C LEU A 73 -2.49 -8.20 -2.53
N PHE A 74 -2.79 -7.14 -1.76
CA PHE A 74 -3.41 -7.27 -0.44
C PHE A 74 -4.91 -7.61 -0.48
N GLN A 75 -5.56 -7.44 -1.62
CA GLN A 75 -6.94 -7.89 -1.84
C GLN A 75 -7.01 -9.37 -2.28
N LEU A 76 -5.87 -9.99 -2.62
CA LEU A 76 -5.85 -11.40 -2.96
C LEU A 76 -6.11 -12.28 -1.73
N PRO A 77 -6.86 -13.38 -1.89
CA PRO A 77 -7.09 -14.31 -0.80
C PRO A 77 -5.77 -14.94 -0.32
N TYR A 78 -5.48 -14.82 0.97
CA TYR A 78 -4.31 -15.42 1.63
C TYR A 78 -4.60 -16.87 2.05
N ASN A 79 -4.92 -17.73 1.09
CA ASN A 79 -5.15 -19.16 1.34
C ASN A 79 -4.29 -20.03 0.40
N GLU A 80 -4.14 -21.31 0.75
CA GLU A 80 -3.32 -22.25 -0.03
C GLU A 80 -3.85 -22.48 -1.45
N GLU A 81 -5.17 -22.33 -1.67
CA GLU A 81 -5.79 -22.44 -2.98
C GLU A 81 -5.33 -21.32 -3.91
N ALA A 82 -5.43 -20.06 -3.46
CA ALA A 82 -4.96 -18.88 -4.17
C ALA A 82 -3.46 -18.92 -4.45
N LYS A 83 -2.67 -19.42 -3.49
CA LYS A 83 -1.23 -19.65 -3.68
C LYS A 83 -0.98 -20.64 -4.84
N GLN A 84 -1.72 -21.75 -4.90
CA GLN A 84 -1.56 -22.70 -6.01
C GLN A 84 -2.03 -22.14 -7.35
N GLU A 85 -3.11 -21.36 -7.38
CA GLU A 85 -3.56 -20.69 -8.60
C GLU A 85 -2.49 -19.73 -9.13
N MET A 86 -1.89 -18.92 -8.26
CA MET A 86 -0.78 -18.01 -8.60
C MET A 86 0.43 -18.78 -9.16
N ILE A 87 0.85 -19.87 -8.50
CA ILE A 87 1.95 -20.72 -8.96
C ILE A 87 1.65 -21.30 -10.34
N ASN A 88 0.43 -21.81 -10.57
CA ASN A 88 0.03 -22.39 -11.83
C ASN A 88 0.00 -21.33 -12.96
N ALA A 89 -0.51 -20.13 -12.67
CA ALA A 89 -0.50 -19.02 -13.62
C ALA A 89 0.93 -18.65 -14.03
N PHE A 90 1.86 -18.55 -13.08
CA PHE A 90 3.26 -18.23 -13.36
C PHE A 90 4.00 -19.34 -14.10
N ARG A 91 3.75 -20.61 -13.76
CA ARG A 91 4.30 -21.74 -14.54
C ARG A 91 3.82 -21.71 -15.98
N SER A 92 2.55 -21.35 -16.23
CA SER A 92 2.01 -21.22 -17.58
C SER A 92 2.65 -20.05 -18.33
N TYR A 93 2.82 -18.90 -17.66
CA TYR A 93 3.41 -17.71 -18.27
C TYR A 93 4.89 -17.88 -18.60
N TYR A 94 5.67 -18.47 -17.69
CA TYR A 94 7.10 -18.71 -17.85
C TYR A 94 7.43 -20.11 -18.39
N ARG A 95 6.49 -20.79 -19.06
CA ARG A 95 6.65 -22.16 -19.56
C ARG A 95 7.99 -22.41 -20.27
N ASP A 96 8.43 -21.45 -21.07
CA ASP A 96 9.64 -21.58 -21.90
C ASP A 96 10.91 -21.04 -21.22
N ASN A 97 10.80 -20.57 -19.96
CA ASN A 97 11.91 -20.02 -19.19
C ASN A 97 12.25 -20.95 -18.02
N THR A 98 13.13 -21.92 -18.29
CA THR A 98 13.56 -22.94 -17.31
C THR A 98 14.07 -22.32 -16.00
N LYS A 99 14.84 -21.22 -16.07
CA LYS A 99 15.35 -20.53 -14.88
C LYS A 99 14.21 -19.98 -14.01
N LYS A 100 13.20 -19.38 -14.64
CA LYS A 100 12.03 -18.85 -13.91
C LYS A 100 11.18 -19.97 -13.32
N ILE A 101 11.06 -21.10 -14.02
CA ILE A 101 10.38 -22.29 -13.47
C ILE A 101 11.12 -22.84 -12.24
N GLU A 102 12.45 -22.90 -12.25
CA GLU A 102 13.24 -23.31 -11.09
C GLU A 102 13.05 -22.35 -9.89
N GLU A 103 13.03 -21.04 -10.13
CA GLU A 103 12.73 -20.03 -9.11
C GLU A 103 11.33 -20.22 -8.50
N ILE A 104 10.32 -20.54 -9.34
CA ILE A 104 8.95 -20.81 -8.89
C ILE A 104 8.88 -22.10 -8.05
N GLU A 105 9.58 -23.18 -8.44
CA GLU A 105 9.63 -24.40 -7.64
C GLU A 105 10.32 -24.18 -6.30
N LYS A 106 11.41 -23.41 -6.30
CA LYS A 106 12.11 -23.03 -5.07
C LYS A 106 11.18 -22.27 -4.13
N PHE A 107 10.49 -21.24 -4.64
CA PHE A 107 9.47 -20.51 -3.87
C PHE A 107 8.40 -21.45 -3.32
N LYS A 108 7.84 -22.34 -4.14
CA LYS A 108 6.80 -23.28 -3.70
C LYS A 108 7.24 -24.16 -2.52
N ASN A 109 8.49 -24.63 -2.52
CA ASN A 109 9.00 -25.58 -1.54
C ASN A 109 9.58 -24.92 -0.28
N GLU A 110 10.20 -23.76 -0.42
CA GLU A 110 10.92 -23.08 0.66
C GLU A 110 10.10 -21.96 1.31
N TYR A 111 9.03 -21.46 0.67
CA TYR A 111 8.24 -20.38 1.22
C TYR A 111 7.56 -20.75 2.53
N ARG A 112 7.79 -19.90 3.53
CA ARG A 112 7.22 -19.97 4.86
C ARG A 112 6.43 -18.70 5.12
N SER A 113 5.16 -18.82 5.49
CA SER A 113 4.29 -17.66 5.70
C SER A 113 4.74 -16.77 6.87
N ASP A 114 5.48 -17.34 7.83
CA ASP A 114 6.12 -16.59 8.92
C ASP A 114 7.32 -15.73 8.46
N GLU A 115 7.84 -15.96 7.26
CA GLU A 115 8.89 -15.18 6.60
C GLU A 115 8.32 -14.19 5.56
N ALA A 116 6.99 -14.15 5.41
CA ALA A 116 6.31 -13.23 4.50
C ALA A 116 6.41 -11.77 4.99
N LEU A 117 6.35 -10.83 4.05
CA LEU A 117 6.22 -9.41 4.35
C LEU A 117 4.95 -9.18 5.20
N GLN A 118 5.12 -8.63 6.40
CA GLN A 118 4.04 -8.30 7.34
C GLN A 118 3.40 -6.94 7.05
#